data_AF-A0A1H8KZI8-F1
#
_entry.id   AF-A0A1H8KZI8-F1
#
_cell.length_a   1.000
_cell.length_b   1.000
_cell.length_c   1.000
_cell.angle_alpha   90.00
_cell.angle_beta   90.00
_cell.angle_gamma   90.00
#
_symmetry.space_group_name_H-M   'P 1'
#
loop_
_entity.id
_entity.type
_entity.pdbx_description
1 polymer ?
#
loop_
_entity_poly.entity_id
_entity_poly.type
_entity_poly.pdbx_seq_one_letter_code
_entity_poly.pdbx_strand_id
1 'polypeptide(L)'
;MTRNSAVALILTLPLLVACGTPQERCISRNTSEYRNVSRLLAEVEGNLARGYAWEERQIVRDRLTHCRSYSRDRDGRVYPTMVPCWRDYVETQRYRVPIDPAVETRKRDNLANRQKALAGHAESSVRACRAAYPEDGEVTAQAPS
;
A
#
# COMPACT_ATOMS: atom_id res chain seq x y z
N MET A 1 51.87 -20.74 -30.21
CA MET A 1 50.87 -21.82 -30.30
C MET A 1 50.23 -21.98 -28.94
N THR A 2 48.95 -21.64 -28.80
CA THR A 2 47.89 -22.36 -28.03
C THR A 2 46.65 -21.48 -28.01
N ARG A 3 45.54 -22.07 -28.44
CA ARG A 3 44.18 -21.53 -28.47
C ARG A 3 43.68 -21.33 -27.03
N ASN A 4 42.73 -20.43 -26.82
CA ASN A 4 41.58 -20.72 -25.94
C ASN A 4 40.44 -19.72 -26.22
N SER A 5 39.51 -20.20 -27.04
CA SER A 5 38.11 -19.79 -27.07
C SER A 5 37.44 -20.10 -25.73
N ALA A 6 36.27 -19.50 -25.50
CA ALA A 6 35.39 -19.60 -24.33
C ALA A 6 35.71 -18.51 -23.28
N VAL A 7 34.79 -17.64 -22.85
CA VAL A 7 33.35 -17.81 -22.66
C VAL A 7 32.70 -16.42 -22.77
N ALA A 8 31.95 -16.18 -23.83
CA ALA A 8 30.95 -15.12 -23.86
C ALA A 8 29.67 -15.71 -23.24
N LEU A 9 29.57 -15.72 -21.90
CA LEU A 9 28.34 -16.06 -21.21
C LEU A 9 27.67 -14.78 -20.73
N ILE A 10 26.73 -14.37 -21.58
CA ILE A 10 25.57 -13.54 -21.32
C ILE A 10 25.01 -13.86 -19.93
N LEU A 11 25.09 -12.90 -19.01
CA LEU A 11 24.22 -12.84 -17.84
C LEU A 11 23.38 -11.57 -17.98
N THR A 12 22.36 -11.66 -18.84
CA THR A 12 21.21 -10.77 -18.84
C THR A 12 20.50 -10.91 -17.49
N LEU A 13 20.89 -10.07 -16.54
CA LEU A 13 20.06 -9.84 -15.35
C LEU A 13 18.73 -9.26 -15.82
N PRO A 14 17.57 -9.88 -15.54
CA PRO A 14 16.31 -9.20 -15.73
C PRO A 14 16.32 -7.98 -14.82
N LEU A 15 16.26 -6.80 -15.43
CA LEU A 15 16.10 -5.52 -14.74
C LEU A 15 14.91 -5.67 -13.79
N LEU A 16 15.17 -5.48 -12.50
CA LEU A 16 14.16 -5.40 -11.47
C LEU A 16 13.07 -4.42 -11.91
N VAL A 17 11.88 -4.93 -12.22
CA VAL A 17 10.66 -4.15 -12.54
C VAL A 17 10.10 -3.54 -11.25
N ALA A 18 10.96 -2.84 -10.50
CA ALA A 18 10.62 -2.31 -9.18
C ALA A 18 9.61 -1.14 -9.20
N CYS A 19 9.20 -0.69 -10.40
CA CYS A 19 8.26 0.43 -10.60
C CYS A 19 7.13 0.13 -11.61
N GLY A 20 6.75 -1.15 -11.75
CA GLY A 20 5.67 -1.61 -12.64
C GLY A 20 6.00 -1.49 -14.13
N THR A 21 5.20 -2.11 -15.00
CA THR A 21 5.36 -1.96 -16.46
C THR A 21 4.83 -0.61 -16.95
N PRO A 22 5.19 -0.14 -18.17
CA PRO A 22 4.57 1.05 -18.76
C PRO A 22 3.04 0.96 -18.84
N GLN A 23 2.51 -0.23 -19.17
CA GLN A 23 1.09 -0.50 -19.22
C GLN A 23 0.44 -0.34 -17.84
N GLU A 24 1.00 -0.98 -16.81
CA GLU A 24 0.49 -0.91 -15.44
C GLU A 24 0.44 0.52 -14.92
N ARG A 25 1.49 1.32 -15.18
CA ARG A 25 1.52 2.75 -14.81
C ARG A 25 0.42 3.54 -15.52
N CYS A 26 0.21 3.30 -16.81
CA CYS A 26 -0.86 3.94 -17.58
C CYS A 26 -2.24 3.60 -17.01
N ILE A 27 -2.52 2.31 -16.78
CA ILE A 27 -3.78 1.85 -16.22
C ILE A 27 -3.98 2.43 -14.82
N SER A 28 -2.96 2.31 -13.96
CA SER A 28 -3.04 2.76 -12.57
C SER A 28 -3.41 4.24 -12.47
N ARG A 29 -2.79 5.11 -13.29
CA ARG A 29 -3.10 6.54 -13.31
C ARG A 29 -4.53 6.82 -13.75
N ASN A 30 -4.95 6.24 -14.89
CA ASN A 30 -6.24 6.57 -15.52
C ASN A 30 -7.47 5.93 -14.84
N THR A 31 -7.26 4.93 -13.97
CA THR A 31 -8.34 4.25 -13.23
C THR A 31 -8.29 4.51 -11.72
N SER A 32 -7.38 5.37 -11.27
CA SER A 32 -7.16 5.69 -9.86
C SER A 32 -8.43 6.19 -9.16
N GLU A 33 -9.16 7.12 -9.77
CA GLU A 33 -10.39 7.67 -9.21
C GLU A 33 -11.47 6.59 -9.07
N TYR A 34 -11.70 5.79 -10.11
CA TYR A 34 -12.67 4.69 -10.08
C TYR A 34 -12.36 3.70 -8.94
N ARG A 35 -11.08 3.31 -8.77
CA ARG A 35 -10.68 2.42 -7.67
C ARG A 35 -10.88 3.06 -6.29
N ASN A 36 -10.55 4.34 -6.15
CA ASN A 36 -10.72 5.07 -4.89
C ASN A 36 -12.21 5.15 -4.50
N VAL A 37 -13.08 5.54 -5.44
CA VAL A 37 -14.53 5.60 -5.22
C VAL A 37 -15.09 4.22 -4.90
N SER A 38 -14.65 3.17 -5.61
CA SER A 38 -15.08 1.79 -5.36
C SER A 38 -14.68 1.31 -3.96
N ARG A 39 -13.47 1.64 -3.51
CA ARG A 39 -12.99 1.32 -2.15
C ARG A 39 -13.82 2.05 -1.09
N LEU A 40 -14.09 3.34 -1.28
CA LEU A 40 -14.90 4.13 -0.36
C LEU A 40 -16.35 3.61 -0.31
N LEU A 41 -16.92 3.21 -1.44
CA LEU A 41 -18.26 2.62 -1.48
C LEU A 41 -18.30 1.33 -0.65
N ALA A 42 -17.36 0.41 -0.88
CA ALA A 42 -17.28 -0.84 -0.12
C ALA A 42 -17.07 -0.61 1.38
N GLU A 43 -16.31 0.41 1.76
CA GLU A 43 -16.12 0.82 3.16
C GLU A 43 -17.44 1.27 3.81
N VAL A 44 -18.17 2.16 3.15
CA VAL A 44 -19.47 2.69 3.59
C VAL A 44 -20.53 1.58 3.66
N GLU A 45 -20.58 0.70 2.65
CA GLU A 45 -21.47 -0.48 2.66
C GLU A 45 -21.15 -1.41 3.83
N GLY A 46 -19.86 -1.64 4.10
CA GLY A 46 -19.42 -2.40 5.26
C GLY A 46 -19.81 -1.73 6.58
N ASN A 47 -19.73 -0.41 6.69
CA ASN A 47 -20.15 0.33 7.88
C ASN A 47 -21.66 0.21 8.11
N LEU A 48 -22.46 0.37 7.06
CA LEU A 48 -23.91 0.19 7.10
C LEU A 48 -24.29 -1.24 7.51
N ALA A 49 -23.64 -2.25 6.94
CA ALA A 49 -23.93 -3.65 7.24
C ALA A 49 -23.65 -4.02 8.70
N ARG A 50 -22.65 -3.39 9.34
CA ARG A 50 -22.27 -3.64 10.74
C ARG A 50 -22.95 -2.69 11.73
N GLY A 51 -23.49 -1.57 11.27
CA GLY A 51 -24.11 -0.53 12.12
C GLY A 51 -23.11 0.37 12.85
N TYR A 52 -21.83 0.33 12.51
CA TYR A 52 -20.78 1.19 13.07
C TYR A 52 -19.60 1.31 12.10
N ALA A 53 -18.84 2.40 12.23
CA ALA A 53 -17.57 2.59 11.54
C ALA A 53 -16.39 2.22 12.45
N TRP A 54 -15.27 1.87 11.84
CA TRP A 54 -14.02 1.69 12.56
C TRP A 54 -13.23 2.99 12.55
N GLU A 55 -12.78 3.43 13.71
CA GLU A 55 -11.85 4.56 13.86
C GLU A 55 -10.57 4.06 14.53
N GLU A 56 -9.43 4.49 14.02
CA GLU A 56 -8.14 4.27 14.66
C GLU A 56 -7.74 5.49 15.47
N ARG A 57 -7.42 5.28 16.74
CA ARG A 57 -6.94 6.35 17.62
C ARG A 57 -5.62 5.95 18.25
N GLN A 58 -4.72 6.91 18.29
CA GLN A 58 -3.48 6.81 19.04
C GLN A 58 -3.76 7.05 20.52
N ILE A 59 -3.39 6.09 21.35
CA ILE A 59 -3.44 6.20 22.80
C ILE A 59 -2.02 6.11 23.35
N VAL A 60 -1.75 6.92 24.37
CA VAL A 60 -0.49 6.85 25.11
C VAL A 60 -0.67 5.81 26.21
N ARG A 61 0.27 4.87 26.27
CA ARG A 61 0.36 3.88 27.35
C ARG A 61 1.75 3.86 27.93
N ASP A 62 1.85 3.44 29.18
CA ASP A 62 3.11 3.24 29.85
C ASP A 62 3.53 1.78 29.70
N ARG A 63 4.81 1.56 29.37
CA ARG A 63 5.42 0.24 29.41
C ARG A 63 6.69 0.29 30.23
N LEU A 64 6.84 -0.72 31.09
CA LEU A 64 8.10 -0.98 31.76
C LEU A 64 9.12 -1.49 30.73
N THR A 65 10.21 -0.77 30.56
CA THR A 65 11.32 -1.10 29.68
C THR A 65 12.65 -0.91 30.41
N HIS A 66 13.76 -1.10 29.70
CA HIS A 66 15.10 -0.84 30.23
C HIS A 66 15.67 0.43 29.60
N CYS A 67 16.03 1.40 30.45
CA CYS A 67 16.65 2.65 30.04
C CYS A 67 18.14 2.62 30.31
N ARG A 68 18.90 3.27 29.42
CA ARG A 68 20.31 3.56 29.69
C ARG A 68 20.41 4.58 30.83
N SER A 69 21.20 4.23 31.83
CA SER A 69 21.63 5.09 32.94
C SER A 69 23.16 5.01 33.09
N TYR A 70 23.72 5.72 34.05
CA TYR A 70 25.16 5.73 34.32
C TYR A 70 25.42 5.46 35.80
N SER A 71 26.38 4.60 36.10
CA SER A 71 26.81 4.27 37.46
C SER A 71 28.30 4.53 37.62
N ARG A 72 28.75 4.65 38.88
CA ARG A 72 30.17 4.85 39.22
C ARG A 72 30.72 3.63 39.93
N ASP A 73 31.93 3.23 39.58
CA ASP A 73 32.68 2.22 40.34
C ASP A 73 33.36 2.84 41.58
N ARG A 74 34.07 1.99 42.34
CA ARG A 74 34.80 2.44 43.55
C ARG A 74 35.95 3.40 43.24
N ASP A 75 36.48 3.37 42.02
CA ASP A 75 37.55 4.25 41.55
C ASP A 75 37.01 5.54 40.91
N GLY A 76 35.69 5.75 40.94
CA GLY A 76 34.99 6.93 40.44
C GLY A 76 34.71 6.94 38.93
N ARG A 77 35.07 5.87 38.19
CA ARG A 77 34.85 5.77 36.75
C ARG A 77 33.36 5.58 36.44
N VAL A 78 32.86 6.33 35.45
CA VAL A 78 31.47 6.27 35.01
C VAL A 78 31.32 5.22 33.91
N TYR A 79 30.36 4.30 34.06
CA TYR A 79 30.03 3.31 33.04
C TYR A 79 28.52 3.26 32.78
N PRO A 80 28.07 2.91 31.56
CA PRO A 80 26.66 2.79 31.24
C PRO A 80 26.07 1.54 31.91
N THR A 81 24.85 1.67 32.43
CA THR A 81 24.06 0.58 32.99
C THR A 81 22.64 0.60 32.41
N MET A 82 21.92 -0.52 32.51
CA MET A 82 20.52 -0.63 32.11
C MET A 82 19.66 -0.79 33.36
N VAL A 83 18.71 0.10 33.56
CA VAL A 83 17.79 0.07 34.71
C VAL A 83 16.34 0.00 34.25
N PRO A 84 15.45 -0.67 34.99
CA PRO A 84 14.02 -0.65 34.69
C PRO A 84 13.49 0.79 34.78
N CYS A 85 12.68 1.18 33.80
CA CYS A 85 12.09 2.51 33.71
C CYS A 85 10.73 2.44 33.01
N TRP A 86 9.83 3.36 33.35
CA TRP A 86 8.59 3.56 32.61
C TRP A 86 8.85 4.47 31.41
N ARG A 87 8.29 4.09 30.26
CA ARG A 87 8.29 4.91 29.06
C ARG A 87 6.91 4.91 28.43
N ASP A 88 6.46 6.09 28.09
CA ASP A 88 5.29 6.33 27.27
C ASP A 88 5.57 5.80 25.87
N TYR A 89 4.59 5.10 25.30
CA TYR A 89 4.58 4.71 23.90
C TYR A 89 3.19 4.92 23.32
N VAL A 90 3.17 5.22 22.03
CA VAL A 90 1.93 5.40 21.28
C VAL A 90 1.51 4.04 20.72
N GLU A 91 0.29 3.63 21.05
CA GLU A 91 -0.37 2.46 20.49
C GLU A 91 -1.55 2.92 19.63
N THR A 92 -1.70 2.36 18.43
CA THR A 92 -2.91 2.55 17.61
C THR A 92 -3.94 1.50 18.01
N GLN A 93 -5.07 1.94 18.56
CA GLN A 93 -6.19 1.08 18.92
C GLN A 93 -7.40 1.38 18.03
N ARG A 94 -8.13 0.33 17.64
CA ARG A 94 -9.31 0.42 16.79
C ARG A 94 -10.59 0.42 17.61
N TYR A 95 -11.44 1.43 17.41
CA TYR A 95 -12.69 1.63 18.13
C TYR A 95 -13.89 1.52 17.19
N ARG A 96 -15.01 1.05 17.73
CA ARG A 96 -16.31 1.09 17.06
C ARG A 96 -16.91 2.46 17.34
N VAL A 97 -17.15 3.23 16.30
CA VAL A 97 -17.81 4.54 16.41
C VAL A 97 -19.21 4.48 15.81
N PRO A 98 -20.22 5.03 16.51
CA PRO A 98 -21.59 5.08 15.98
C PRO A 98 -21.64 5.81 14.64
N ILE A 99 -22.50 5.34 13.75
CA ILE A 99 -22.84 6.01 12.50
C ILE A 99 -24.27 6.54 12.57
N ASP A 100 -24.55 7.58 11.80
CA ASP A 100 -25.92 7.93 11.42
C ASP A 100 -26.26 7.15 10.13
N PRO A 101 -27.19 6.17 10.17
CA PRO A 101 -27.50 5.35 9.01
C PRO A 101 -28.05 6.17 7.82
N ALA A 102 -28.77 7.26 8.07
CA ALA A 102 -29.32 8.09 7.01
C ALA A 102 -28.22 8.90 6.31
N VAL A 103 -27.29 9.48 7.07
CA VAL A 103 -26.11 10.16 6.51
C VAL A 103 -25.25 9.17 5.71
N GLU A 104 -25.00 7.99 6.28
CA GLU A 104 -24.14 6.98 5.66
C GLU A 104 -24.77 6.39 4.39
N THR A 105 -26.09 6.21 4.38
CA THR A 105 -26.86 5.84 3.17
C THR A 105 -26.72 6.88 2.07
N ARG A 106 -26.83 8.18 2.38
CA ARG A 106 -26.63 9.23 1.38
C ARG A 106 -25.21 9.24 0.81
N LYS A 107 -24.19 8.98 1.64
CA LYS A 107 -22.81 8.84 1.16
C LYS A 107 -22.68 7.66 0.19
N ARG A 108 -23.24 6.49 0.55
CA ARG A 108 -23.26 5.31 -0.31
C ARG A 108 -23.86 5.62 -1.67
N ASP A 109 -25.03 6.25 -1.69
CA ASP A 109 -25.74 6.52 -2.94
C ASP A 109 -24.97 7.49 -3.83
N ASN A 110 -24.36 8.53 -3.25
CA ASN A 110 -23.48 9.45 -3.97
C ASN A 110 -22.24 8.75 -4.54
N LEU A 111 -21.61 7.86 -3.76
CA LEU A 111 -20.45 7.08 -4.20
C LEU A 111 -20.82 6.09 -5.31
N ALA A 112 -21.95 5.39 -5.18
CA ALA A 112 -22.45 4.47 -6.20
C ALA A 112 -22.74 5.19 -7.53
N ASN A 113 -23.37 6.36 -7.47
CA ASN A 113 -23.61 7.19 -8.65
C ASN A 113 -22.28 7.65 -9.29
N ARG A 114 -21.30 8.08 -8.49
CA ARG A 114 -19.98 8.47 -9.01
C ARG A 114 -19.24 7.28 -9.62
N GLN A 115 -19.27 6.12 -8.98
CA GLN A 115 -18.65 4.90 -9.49
C GLN A 115 -19.23 4.53 -10.85
N LYS A 116 -20.56 4.55 -10.98
CA LYS A 116 -21.27 4.28 -12.25
C LYS A 116 -20.84 5.25 -13.35
N ALA A 117 -20.74 6.55 -13.03
CA ALA A 117 -20.28 7.56 -13.98
C ALA A 117 -18.82 7.36 -14.44
N LEU A 118 -17.96 6.81 -13.58
CA LEU A 118 -16.54 6.58 -13.86
C LEU A 118 -16.26 5.25 -14.58
N ALA A 119 -17.16 4.27 -14.50
CA ALA A 119 -16.93 2.91 -14.99
C ALA A 119 -16.53 2.88 -16.49
N GLY A 120 -17.30 3.56 -17.34
CA GLY A 120 -17.03 3.57 -18.79
C GLY A 120 -15.70 4.21 -19.15
N HIS A 121 -15.31 5.30 -18.47
CA HIS A 121 -14.00 5.94 -18.67
C HIS A 121 -12.86 5.04 -18.20
N ALA A 122 -13.02 4.35 -17.06
CA ALA A 122 -12.00 3.45 -16.56
C ALA A 122 -11.77 2.28 -17.52
N GLU A 123 -12.83 1.67 -18.03
CA GLU A 123 -12.76 0.57 -18.99
C GLU A 123 -12.13 0.99 -20.33
N SER A 124 -12.54 2.14 -20.88
CA SER A 124 -11.96 2.65 -22.12
C SER A 124 -10.48 2.99 -21.95
N SER A 125 -10.11 3.59 -20.82
CA SER A 125 -8.71 3.87 -20.48
C SER A 125 -7.86 2.61 -20.39
N VAL A 126 -8.39 1.53 -19.79
CA VAL A 126 -7.68 0.24 -19.73
C VAL A 126 -7.41 -0.29 -21.13
N ARG A 127 -8.42 -0.31 -22.01
CA ARG A 127 -8.25 -0.77 -23.40
C ARG A 127 -7.23 0.08 -24.15
N ALA A 128 -7.30 1.41 -24.00
CA ALA A 128 -6.36 2.33 -24.65
C ALA A 128 -4.92 2.13 -24.16
N CYS A 129 -4.71 1.96 -22.85
CA CYS A 129 -3.39 1.70 -22.27
C CYS A 129 -2.80 0.37 -22.75
N ARG A 130 -3.60 -0.70 -22.85
CA ARG A 130 -3.14 -2.00 -23.37
C ARG A 130 -2.71 -1.91 -24.84
N ALA A 131 -3.49 -1.21 -25.67
CA ALA A 131 -3.15 -1.00 -27.07
C ALA A 131 -1.89 -0.12 -27.25
N ALA A 132 -1.70 0.90 -26.40
CA ALA A 132 -0.55 1.80 -26.47
C ALA A 132 0.74 1.19 -25.91
N TYR A 133 0.63 0.26 -24.97
CA TYR A 133 1.77 -0.41 -24.31
C TYR A 133 1.51 -1.93 -24.24
N PRO A 134 1.71 -2.67 -25.34
CA PRO A 134 1.63 -4.13 -25.32
C PRO A 134 2.78 -4.71 -24.48
N GLU A 135 2.50 -5.75 -23.71
CA GLU A 135 3.55 -6.49 -23.00
C GLU A 135 4.16 -7.55 -23.94
N ASP A 136 5.42 -7.93 -23.72
CA ASP A 136 6.22 -8.77 -24.63
C ASP A 136 5.58 -10.14 -24.98
N GLY A 137 4.59 -10.60 -24.20
CA GLY A 137 3.80 -11.81 -24.45
C GLY A 137 2.55 -11.63 -25.33
N GLU A 138 2.14 -10.39 -25.62
CA GLU A 138 0.96 -10.05 -26.43
C GLU A 138 1.35 -9.76 -27.90
N VAL A 139 2.60 -9.34 -28.12
CA VAL A 139 3.15 -9.02 -29.46
C VAL A 139 3.33 -10.27 -30.33
N THR A 140 3.58 -11.44 -29.73
CA THR A 140 3.80 -12.70 -30.46
C THR A 140 2.52 -13.31 -31.04
N ALA A 141 1.34 -12.89 -30.58
CA ALA A 141 0.05 -13.38 -31.07
C ALA A 141 -0.46 -12.62 -32.32
N GLN A 142 0.18 -11.52 -32.70
CA GLN A 142 -0.25 -10.64 -33.81
C GLN A 142 0.80 -10.60 -34.94
N ALA A 143 1.40 -11.75 -35.29
CA ALA A 143 2.14 -11.87 -36.55
C ALA A 143 1.17 -12.37 -37.65
N PRO A 144 0.85 -11.58 -38.69
CA PRO A 144 0.06 -12.08 -39.81
C PRO A 144 0.90 -13.03 -40.66
N SER A 145 0.35 -14.22 -40.92
CA SER A 145 0.74 -15.14 -41.99
C SER A 145 0.30 -14.62 -43.36
#